data_AF-W2SJX9-F1
#
_entry.id   AF-W2SJX9-F1
#
_cell.length_a   1.000
_cell.length_b   1.000
_cell.length_c   1.000
_cell.angle_alpha   90.00
_cell.angle_beta   90.00
_cell.angle_gamma   90.00
#
_symmetry.space_group_name_H-M   'P 1'
#
loop_
_entity.id
_entity.type
_entity.pdbx_description
1 polymer ?
#
loop_
_entity_poly.entity_id
_entity_poly.type
_entity_poly.pdbx_seq_one_letter_code
_entity_poly.pdbx_strand_id
1 'polypeptide(L)'
;MEKYSASLSTNANSFIFRVTELFGRVFILIKNLRERVRVERQISNLKYSLSVDALQLSDEYQNRIEVLKKLGYVDRTGMVTFKGRVACEIHHQELLITELILSKKLHERSPAEVAAMLSATTCQYKGGDGPKFEKDSVFEKLKEDVQSTNGMIENVASSFRVRIGDVGDELRYDLMQVVYHWAGGMKKISEICFDSRMFVSPYVASWKWKSAPESSLVQRSARMDNQ
;
A
#
# COMPACT_ATOMS: atom_id res chain seq x y z
N MET A 1 -67.94 5.71 -57.34
CA MET A 1 -67.22 4.48 -56.96
C MET A 1 -65.74 4.75 -56.71
N GLU A 2 -64.99 5.41 -57.60
CA GLU A 2 -63.54 5.69 -57.41
C GLU A 2 -63.18 6.57 -56.20
N LYS A 3 -64.01 7.56 -55.83
CA LYS A 3 -63.72 8.42 -54.66
C LYS A 3 -63.76 7.66 -53.32
N TYR A 4 -64.54 6.58 -53.25
CA TYR A 4 -64.67 5.75 -52.04
C TYR A 4 -63.53 4.73 -51.91
N SER A 5 -63.00 4.19 -53.02
CA SER A 5 -61.83 3.30 -52.98
C SER A 5 -60.55 4.04 -52.63
N ALA A 6 -60.39 5.29 -53.10
CA ALA A 6 -59.27 6.15 -52.74
C ALA A 6 -59.25 6.49 -51.24
N SER A 7 -60.39 6.87 -50.65
CA SER A 7 -60.46 7.22 -49.22
C SER A 7 -60.22 6.02 -48.28
N LEU A 8 -60.68 4.82 -48.65
CA LEU A 8 -60.34 3.59 -47.92
C LEU A 8 -58.84 3.28 -47.98
N SER A 9 -58.21 3.46 -49.14
CA SER A 9 -56.76 3.25 -49.32
C SER A 9 -55.94 4.23 -48.48
N THR A 10 -56.30 5.52 -48.44
CA THR A 10 -55.61 6.53 -47.63
C THR A 10 -55.72 6.25 -46.13
N ASN A 11 -56.90 5.81 -45.67
CA ASN A 11 -57.10 5.42 -44.26
C ASN A 11 -56.32 4.16 -43.89
N ALA A 12 -56.27 3.16 -44.77
CA ALA A 12 -55.48 1.96 -44.56
C ALA A 12 -53.97 2.27 -44.51
N ASN A 13 -53.46 3.13 -45.40
CA ASN A 13 -52.06 3.56 -45.39
C ASN A 13 -51.69 4.39 -44.14
N SER A 14 -52.59 5.27 -43.70
CA SER A 14 -52.44 6.03 -42.45
C SER A 14 -52.43 5.11 -41.22
N PHE A 15 -53.28 4.09 -41.22
CA PHE A 15 -53.31 3.08 -40.16
C PHE A 15 -52.03 2.24 -40.14
N ILE A 16 -51.58 1.74 -41.30
CA ILE A 16 -50.32 0.99 -41.44
C ILE A 16 -49.13 1.85 -41.00
N PHE A 17 -49.09 3.14 -41.38
CA PHE A 17 -48.03 4.07 -40.96
C PHE A 17 -47.99 4.28 -39.44
N ARG A 18 -49.15 4.45 -38.79
CA ARG A 18 -49.22 4.55 -37.33
C ARG A 18 -48.80 3.26 -36.64
N VAL A 19 -49.17 2.12 -37.20
CA VAL A 19 -48.78 0.80 -36.69
C VAL A 19 -47.26 0.59 -36.83
N THR A 20 -46.66 0.91 -37.97
CA THR A 20 -45.20 0.81 -38.16
C THR A 20 -44.43 1.77 -37.28
N GLU A 21 -44.94 2.98 -37.06
CA GLU A 21 -44.35 3.95 -36.11
C GLU A 21 -44.43 3.45 -34.66
N LEU A 22 -45.57 2.87 -34.26
CA LEU A 22 -45.75 2.22 -32.96
C LEU A 22 -44.79 1.04 -32.77
N PHE A 23 -44.66 0.16 -33.77
CA PHE A 23 -43.70 -0.94 -33.74
C PHE A 23 -42.26 -0.43 -33.65
N GLY A 24 -41.91 0.64 -34.37
CA GLY A 24 -40.60 1.29 -34.27
C GLY A 24 -40.31 1.81 -32.86
N ARG A 25 -41.28 2.49 -32.24
CA ARG A 25 -41.17 2.99 -30.85
C ARG A 25 -41.03 1.84 -29.84
N VAL A 26 -41.83 0.78 -29.98
CA VAL A 26 -41.74 -0.42 -29.13
C VAL A 26 -40.39 -1.12 -29.29
N PHE A 27 -39.89 -1.24 -30.51
CA PHE A 27 -38.58 -1.83 -30.78
C PHE A 27 -37.43 -1.03 -30.15
N ILE A 28 -37.46 0.30 -30.22
CA ILE A 28 -36.51 1.19 -29.55
C ILE A 28 -36.59 1.02 -28.03
N LEU A 29 -37.80 0.95 -27.47
CA LEU A 29 -38.03 0.71 -26.03
C LEU A 29 -37.44 -0.62 -25.57
N ILE A 30 -37.66 -1.71 -26.32
CA ILE A 30 -37.11 -3.04 -26.01
C ILE A 30 -35.58 -3.02 -26.09
N LYS A 31 -35.01 -2.35 -27.09
CA LYS A 31 -33.55 -2.17 -27.17
C LYS A 31 -33.00 -1.42 -25.96
N ASN A 32 -33.60 -0.29 -25.60
CA ASN A 32 -33.18 0.51 -24.44
C ASN A 32 -33.31 -0.27 -23.11
N LEU A 33 -34.40 -1.02 -22.93
CA LEU A 33 -34.59 -1.88 -21.76
C LEU A 33 -33.53 -2.98 -21.69
N ARG A 34 -33.19 -3.59 -22.83
CA ARG A 34 -32.13 -4.62 -22.89
C ARG A 34 -30.77 -4.05 -22.50
N GLU A 35 -30.41 -2.88 -23.04
CA GLU A 35 -29.16 -2.21 -22.69
C GLU A 35 -29.14 -1.83 -21.21
N ARG A 36 -30.25 -1.31 -20.67
CA ARG A 36 -30.35 -0.97 -19.25
C ARG A 36 -30.15 -2.19 -18.34
N VAL A 37 -30.83 -3.30 -18.64
CA VAL A 37 -30.68 -4.57 -17.90
C VAL A 37 -29.27 -5.14 -18.03
N ARG A 38 -28.63 -5.01 -19.20
CA ARG A 38 -27.24 -5.41 -19.41
C ARG A 38 -26.30 -4.64 -18.50
N VAL A 39 -26.43 -3.31 -18.49
CA VAL A 39 -25.61 -2.43 -17.64
C VAL A 39 -25.87 -2.69 -16.16
N GLU A 40 -27.13 -2.84 -15.75
CA GLU A 40 -27.49 -3.17 -14.36
C GLU A 40 -26.91 -4.51 -13.90
N ARG A 41 -26.87 -5.51 -14.78
CA ARG A 41 -26.22 -6.79 -14.51
C ARG A 41 -24.71 -6.64 -14.38
N GLN A 42 -24.07 -5.86 -15.26
CA GLN A 42 -22.64 -5.57 -15.15
C GLN A 42 -22.32 -4.87 -13.84
N ILE A 43 -23.09 -3.87 -13.45
CA ILE A 43 -22.95 -3.17 -12.16
C ILE A 43 -23.09 -4.16 -11.00
N SER A 44 -24.10 -5.03 -11.04
CA SER A 44 -24.34 -6.02 -9.97
C SER A 44 -23.18 -7.01 -9.85
N ASN A 45 -22.66 -7.50 -10.97
CA ASN A 45 -21.51 -8.40 -11.00
C ASN A 45 -20.24 -7.71 -10.50
N LEU A 46 -20.00 -6.46 -10.89
CA LEU A 46 -18.88 -5.65 -10.39
C LEU A 46 -18.99 -5.41 -8.89
N LYS A 47 -20.19 -5.05 -8.40
CA LYS A 47 -20.45 -4.89 -6.96
C LYS A 47 -20.17 -6.17 -6.18
N TYR A 48 -20.61 -7.32 -6.69
CA TYR A 48 -20.31 -8.61 -6.07
C TYR A 48 -18.81 -8.91 -6.09
N SER A 49 -18.12 -8.71 -7.21
CA SER A 49 -16.67 -8.93 -7.32
C SER A 49 -15.84 -8.05 -6.38
N LEU A 50 -16.38 -6.91 -5.94
CA LEU A 50 -15.77 -6.01 -4.97
C LEU A 50 -16.25 -6.26 -3.52
N SER A 51 -17.19 -7.19 -3.32
CA SER A 51 -17.73 -7.50 -2.00
C SER A 51 -16.74 -8.28 -1.14
N VAL A 52 -16.89 -8.16 0.18
CA VAL A 52 -16.09 -8.91 1.15
C VAL A 52 -16.26 -10.42 0.97
N ASP A 53 -17.47 -10.88 0.63
CA ASP A 53 -17.76 -12.29 0.41
C ASP A 53 -16.95 -12.85 -0.78
N ALA A 54 -16.88 -12.10 -1.89
CA ALA A 54 -16.06 -12.48 -3.04
C ALA A 54 -14.56 -12.45 -2.73
N LEU A 55 -14.11 -11.49 -1.89
CA LEU A 55 -12.73 -11.42 -1.43
C LEU A 55 -12.36 -12.59 -0.52
N GLN A 56 -13.23 -12.98 0.41
CA GLN A 56 -13.02 -14.13 1.29
C GLN A 56 -12.97 -15.45 0.51
N LEU A 57 -13.72 -15.55 -0.58
CA LEU A 57 -13.68 -16.70 -1.50
C LEU A 57 -12.45 -16.71 -2.41
N SER A 58 -11.67 -15.61 -2.46
CA SER A 58 -10.47 -15.55 -3.28
C SER A 58 -9.34 -16.39 -2.66
N ASP A 59 -8.79 -17.31 -3.47
CA ASP A 59 -7.62 -18.12 -3.09
C ASP A 59 -6.44 -17.24 -2.65
N GLU A 60 -6.26 -16.07 -3.25
CA GLU A 60 -5.18 -15.15 -2.89
C GLU A 60 -5.36 -14.59 -1.46
N TYR A 61 -6.59 -14.26 -1.08
CA TYR A 61 -6.88 -13.78 0.28
C TYR A 61 -6.62 -14.89 1.31
N GLN A 62 -7.09 -16.10 1.04
CA GLN A 62 -6.87 -17.24 1.93
C GLN A 62 -5.38 -17.56 2.06
N ASN A 63 -4.62 -17.53 0.96
CA ASN A 63 -3.18 -17.73 1.00
C ASN A 63 -2.46 -16.65 1.82
N ARG A 64 -2.89 -15.38 1.73
CA ARG A 64 -2.35 -14.28 2.57
C ARG A 64 -2.66 -14.51 4.05
N ILE A 65 -3.84 -15.00 4.40
CA ILE A 65 -4.18 -15.38 5.79
C ILE A 65 -3.28 -16.52 6.28
N GLU A 66 -3.01 -17.54 5.46
CA GLU A 66 -2.11 -18.63 5.84
C GLU A 66 -0.66 -18.17 6.05
N VAL A 67 -0.17 -17.21 5.24
CA VAL A 67 1.12 -16.55 5.47
C VAL A 67 1.14 -15.85 6.84
N LEU A 68 0.12 -15.04 7.15
CA LEU A 68 0.03 -14.33 8.43
C LEU A 68 -0.07 -15.30 9.62
N LYS A 69 -0.76 -16.43 9.46
CA LYS A 69 -0.79 -17.50 10.47
C LYS A 69 0.58 -18.15 10.64
N LYS A 70 1.27 -18.44 9.55
CA LYS A 70 2.59 -19.07 9.56
C LYS A 70 3.65 -18.18 10.21
N LEU A 71 3.58 -16.87 9.98
CA LEU A 71 4.45 -15.86 10.61
C LEU A 71 4.04 -15.50 12.05
N GLY A 72 2.87 -15.96 12.50
CA GLY A 72 2.37 -15.79 13.86
C GLY A 72 1.70 -14.43 14.14
N TYR A 73 1.26 -13.71 13.11
CA TYR A 73 0.48 -12.47 13.24
C TYR A 73 -0.99 -12.77 13.57
N VAL A 74 -1.48 -13.90 13.10
CA VAL A 74 -2.81 -14.45 13.38
C VAL A 74 -2.64 -15.84 13.97
N ASP A 75 -3.43 -16.21 14.97
CA ASP A 75 -3.39 -17.55 15.53
C ASP A 75 -4.27 -18.56 14.75
N ARG A 76 -4.29 -19.81 15.22
CA ARG A 76 -5.08 -20.88 14.59
C ARG A 76 -6.59 -20.66 14.68
N THR A 77 -7.04 -19.84 15.62
CA THR A 77 -8.46 -19.50 15.83
C THR A 77 -8.89 -18.29 14.98
N GLY A 78 -7.95 -17.64 14.28
CA GLY A 78 -8.20 -16.43 13.50
C GLY A 78 -8.08 -15.14 14.32
N MET A 79 -7.61 -15.21 15.57
CA MET A 79 -7.42 -14.05 16.42
C MET A 79 -6.06 -13.38 16.17
N VAL A 80 -6.04 -12.04 16.21
CA VAL A 80 -4.82 -11.24 16.04
C VAL A 80 -3.93 -11.37 17.27
N THR A 81 -2.68 -11.80 17.06
CA THR A 81 -1.71 -11.98 18.15
C THR A 81 -1.10 -10.65 18.60
N PHE A 82 -0.23 -10.68 19.62
CA PHE A 82 0.56 -9.51 19.99
C PHE A 82 1.39 -8.97 18.82
N LYS A 83 2.05 -9.86 18.09
CA LYS A 83 2.83 -9.53 16.89
C LYS A 83 1.95 -8.91 15.80
N GLY A 84 0.75 -9.46 15.62
CA GLY A 84 -0.33 -8.89 14.80
C GLY A 84 -0.63 -7.43 15.15
N ARG A 85 -0.90 -7.16 16.43
CA ARG A 85 -1.23 -5.82 16.91
C ARG A 85 -0.09 -4.83 16.73
N VAL A 86 1.17 -5.25 16.94
CA VAL A 86 2.33 -4.39 16.70
C VAL A 86 2.42 -3.99 15.23
N ALA A 87 2.23 -4.95 14.30
CA ALA A 87 2.21 -4.63 12.86
C ALA A 87 1.07 -3.70 12.45
N CYS A 88 -0.10 -3.78 13.10
CA CYS A 88 -1.23 -2.89 12.79
C CYS A 88 -0.90 -1.40 13.03
N GLU A 89 0.08 -1.10 13.89
CA GLU A 89 0.54 0.27 14.15
C GLU A 89 1.56 0.78 13.12
N ILE A 90 1.97 -0.05 12.17
CA ILE A 90 2.97 0.28 11.15
C ILE A 90 2.30 0.44 9.79
N HIS A 91 2.55 1.56 9.12
CA HIS A 91 1.89 1.91 7.87
C HIS A 91 2.63 1.49 6.59
N HIS A 92 3.90 1.12 6.68
CA HIS A 92 4.73 0.77 5.54
C HIS A 92 5.69 -0.36 5.89
N GLN A 93 5.82 -1.36 5.01
CA GLN A 93 6.66 -2.56 5.22
C GLN A 93 6.44 -3.19 6.61
N GLU A 94 5.17 -3.29 7.03
CA GLU A 94 4.76 -3.64 8.38
C GLU A 94 5.28 -4.99 8.84
N LEU A 95 5.33 -5.99 7.95
CA LEU A 95 5.87 -7.30 8.27
C LEU A 95 7.36 -7.22 8.56
N LEU A 96 8.15 -6.66 7.65
CA LEU A 96 9.60 -6.56 7.79
C LEU A 96 9.97 -5.74 9.02
N ILE A 97 9.39 -4.55 9.20
CA ILE A 97 9.70 -3.70 10.35
C ILE A 97 9.32 -4.41 11.65
N THR A 98 8.17 -5.08 11.72
CA THR A 98 7.77 -5.82 12.93
C THR A 98 8.69 -7.00 13.22
N GLU A 99 9.08 -7.78 12.20
CA GLU A 99 10.05 -8.88 12.40
C GLU A 99 11.39 -8.36 12.88
N LEU A 100 11.86 -7.23 12.34
CA LEU A 100 13.09 -6.59 12.81
C LEU A 100 12.93 -6.14 14.27
N ILE A 101 11.88 -5.38 14.59
CA ILE A 101 11.57 -4.88 15.95
C ILE A 101 11.54 -6.00 16.98
N LEU A 102 10.87 -7.11 16.66
CA LEU A 102 10.69 -8.24 17.56
C LEU A 102 11.82 -9.27 17.47
N SER A 103 12.80 -9.06 16.59
CA SER A 103 13.96 -9.93 16.52
C SER A 103 14.81 -9.77 17.78
N LYS A 104 15.33 -10.88 18.30
CA LYS A 104 16.31 -10.85 19.39
C LYS A 104 17.54 -10.00 19.05
N LYS A 105 17.84 -9.84 17.75
CA LYS A 105 19.00 -9.10 17.26
C LYS A 105 18.95 -7.63 17.63
N LEU A 106 17.78 -6.97 17.59
CA LEU A 106 17.70 -5.54 17.92
C LEU A 106 17.94 -5.23 19.39
N HIS A 107 17.70 -6.16 20.31
CA HIS A 107 17.96 -5.96 21.74
C HIS A 107 19.46 -5.79 22.03
N GLU A 108 20.33 -6.26 21.12
CA GLU A 108 21.78 -6.17 21.23
C GLU A 108 22.36 -4.96 20.47
N ARG A 109 21.52 -4.19 19.77
CA ARG A 109 21.95 -3.07 18.93
C ARG A 109 21.73 -1.73 19.62
N SER A 110 22.60 -0.77 19.31
CA SER A 110 22.44 0.62 19.72
C SER A 110 21.28 1.30 18.97
N PRO A 111 20.66 2.34 19.54
CA PRO A 111 19.61 3.10 18.85
C PRO A 111 20.03 3.62 17.48
N ALA A 112 21.31 3.93 17.29
CA ALA A 112 21.87 4.39 16.02
C ALA A 112 21.89 3.27 14.96
N GLU A 113 22.26 2.04 15.36
CA GLU A 113 22.19 0.87 14.48
C GLU A 113 20.75 0.53 14.09
N VAL A 114 19.82 0.61 15.03
CA VAL A 114 18.39 0.37 14.75
C VAL A 114 17.85 1.40 13.76
N ALA A 115 18.14 2.69 13.97
CA ALA A 115 17.75 3.75 13.05
C ALA A 115 18.34 3.54 11.65
N ALA A 116 19.61 3.15 11.58
CA ALA A 116 20.29 2.84 10.32
C ALA A 116 19.61 1.69 9.56
N MET A 117 19.27 0.59 10.24
CA MET A 117 18.53 -0.52 9.62
C MET A 117 17.17 -0.10 9.08
N LEU A 118 16.39 0.65 9.86
CA LEU A 118 15.05 1.12 9.45
C LEU A 118 15.09 2.16 8.34
N SER A 119 16.24 2.81 8.11
CA SER A 119 16.41 3.65 6.93
C SER A 119 16.28 2.83 5.64
N ALA A 120 16.64 1.54 5.66
CA ALA A 120 16.57 0.68 4.49
C ALA A 120 15.13 0.41 4.00
N THR A 121 14.17 0.44 4.93
CA THR A 121 12.74 0.18 4.66
C THR A 121 12.00 1.44 4.22
N THR A 122 12.60 2.61 4.34
CA THR A 122 11.96 3.91 4.07
C THR A 122 12.70 4.75 3.02
N CYS A 123 13.89 4.31 2.60
CA CYS A 123 14.70 5.01 1.61
C CYS A 123 14.08 4.87 0.21
N GLN A 124 13.51 5.98 -0.28
CA GLN A 124 12.98 6.09 -1.64
C GLN A 124 14.03 6.53 -2.67
N TYR A 125 15.23 6.90 -2.21
CA TYR A 125 16.29 7.40 -3.07
C TYR A 125 17.03 6.26 -3.75
N LYS A 126 17.20 6.33 -5.07
CA LYS A 126 18.00 5.38 -5.85
C LYS A 126 19.38 5.97 -6.13
N GLY A 127 20.36 5.61 -5.29
CA GLY A 127 21.77 5.82 -5.62
C GLY A 127 22.17 4.76 -6.65
N GLY A 128 22.82 5.18 -7.74
CA GLY A 128 23.06 4.33 -8.91
C GLY A 128 23.50 2.89 -8.58
N ASP A 129 24.74 2.72 -8.10
CA ASP A 129 25.37 1.41 -7.90
C ASP A 129 25.12 0.80 -6.50
N GLY A 130 24.25 1.43 -5.69
CA GLY A 130 24.04 1.12 -4.27
C GLY A 130 25.29 1.35 -3.39
N PRO A 131 25.15 1.40 -2.06
CA PRO A 131 26.30 1.55 -1.17
C PRO A 131 27.11 0.26 -1.08
N LYS A 132 28.43 0.38 -1.20
CA LYS A 132 29.39 -0.71 -0.99
C LYS A 132 29.95 -0.59 0.42
N PHE A 133 29.55 -1.50 1.30
CA PHE A 133 30.10 -1.57 2.65
C PHE A 133 31.35 -2.44 2.68
N GLU A 134 32.30 -2.08 3.54
CA GLU A 134 33.47 -2.92 3.79
C GLU A 134 33.02 -4.25 4.43
N LYS A 135 33.72 -5.34 4.07
CA LYS A 135 33.47 -6.65 4.68
C LYS A 135 33.67 -6.58 6.18
N ASP A 136 32.83 -7.31 6.92
CA ASP A 136 32.80 -7.36 8.39
C ASP A 136 32.47 -6.04 9.12
N SER A 137 32.19 -4.96 8.38
CA SER A 137 31.74 -3.70 8.96
C SER A 137 30.38 -3.86 9.66
N VAL A 138 30.11 -2.96 10.61
CA VAL A 138 28.80 -2.89 11.27
C VAL A 138 27.68 -2.76 10.23
N PHE A 139 27.89 -1.94 9.19
CA PHE A 139 26.92 -1.71 8.13
C PHE A 139 26.60 -2.97 7.32
N GLU A 140 27.60 -3.78 6.97
CA GLU A 140 27.33 -5.03 6.25
C GLU A 140 26.52 -6.00 7.12
N LYS A 141 26.83 -6.11 8.42
CA LYS A 141 26.05 -6.93 9.36
C LYS A 141 24.60 -6.44 9.50
N LEU A 142 24.38 -5.13 9.55
CA LEU A 142 23.03 -4.55 9.59
C LEU A 142 22.25 -4.86 8.31
N LYS A 143 22.90 -4.75 7.15
CA LYS A 143 22.31 -5.10 5.85
C LYS A 143 21.95 -6.58 5.77
N GLU A 144 22.86 -7.47 6.18
CA GLU A 144 22.62 -8.91 6.22
C GLU A 144 21.43 -9.26 7.12
N ASP A 145 21.29 -8.60 8.27
CA ASP A 145 20.16 -8.81 9.18
C ASP A 145 18.82 -8.44 8.53
N VAL A 146 18.77 -7.30 7.84
CA VAL A 146 17.57 -6.86 7.09
C VAL A 146 17.27 -7.83 5.95
N GLN A 147 18.27 -8.20 5.14
CA GLN A 147 18.09 -9.12 4.02
C GLN A 147 17.67 -10.51 4.45
N SER A 148 18.27 -11.05 5.52
CA SER A 148 17.92 -12.35 6.09
C SER A 148 16.48 -12.38 6.57
N THR A 149 16.04 -11.30 7.22
CA THR A 149 14.65 -11.17 7.71
C THR A 149 13.67 -11.06 6.55
N ASN A 150 13.99 -10.24 5.54
CA ASN A 150 13.18 -10.11 4.33
C ASN A 150 13.06 -11.44 3.58
N GLY A 151 14.18 -12.14 3.39
CA GLY A 151 14.21 -13.45 2.76
C GLY A 151 13.40 -14.50 3.53
N MET A 152 13.39 -14.47 4.87
CA MET A 152 12.55 -15.36 5.67
C MET A 152 11.05 -15.10 5.41
N ILE A 153 10.63 -13.84 5.38
CA ILE A 153 9.25 -13.44 5.06
C ILE A 153 8.87 -13.88 3.65
N GLU A 154 9.73 -13.59 2.65
CA GLU A 154 9.51 -13.95 1.25
C GLU A 154 9.46 -15.46 1.02
N ASN A 155 10.29 -16.23 1.73
CA ASN A 155 10.27 -17.69 1.67
C ASN A 155 8.94 -18.25 2.17
N VAL A 156 8.41 -17.71 3.28
CA VAL A 156 7.09 -18.08 3.77
C VAL A 156 6.01 -17.68 2.76
N ALA A 157 6.04 -16.47 2.23
CA ALA A 157 5.09 -16.01 1.22
C ALA A 157 5.05 -16.90 -0.02
N SER A 158 6.23 -17.22 -0.54
CA SER A 158 6.42 -18.03 -1.75
C SER A 158 5.90 -19.45 -1.55
N SER A 159 6.01 -20.00 -0.33
CA SER A 159 5.44 -21.32 -0.01
C SER A 159 3.91 -21.37 -0.15
N PHE A 160 3.23 -20.22 -0.05
CA PHE A 160 1.78 -20.07 -0.26
C PHE A 160 1.44 -19.36 -1.58
N ARG A 161 2.41 -19.20 -2.50
CA ARG A 161 2.24 -18.51 -3.79
C ARG A 161 1.75 -17.06 -3.66
N VAL A 162 2.08 -16.40 -2.55
CA VAL A 162 1.76 -14.99 -2.28
C VAL A 162 2.95 -14.12 -2.64
N ARG A 163 2.67 -12.95 -3.25
CA ARG A 163 3.65 -11.87 -3.41
C ARG A 163 3.39 -10.79 -2.35
N ILE A 164 4.44 -10.43 -1.59
CA ILE A 164 4.34 -9.52 -0.43
C ILE A 164 4.60 -8.05 -0.79
N GLY A 165 5.26 -7.74 -1.91
CA GLY A 165 5.55 -6.35 -2.31
C GLY A 165 5.29 -6.08 -3.78
N ASP A 166 5.16 -4.79 -4.11
CA ASP A 166 5.16 -4.30 -5.50
C ASP A 166 6.60 -4.18 -6.02
N VAL A 167 6.77 -4.10 -7.34
CA VAL A 167 8.09 -3.98 -8.01
C VAL A 167 8.90 -2.76 -7.52
N GLY A 168 8.26 -1.79 -6.86
CA GLY A 168 8.88 -0.56 -6.34
C GLY A 168 9.36 -0.60 -4.88
N ASP A 169 9.00 -1.62 -4.10
CA ASP A 169 9.24 -1.71 -2.65
C ASP A 169 10.61 -2.29 -2.28
N GLU A 170 11.58 -2.23 -3.20
CA GLU A 170 12.91 -2.77 -3.00
C GLU A 170 13.66 -2.03 -1.87
N LEU A 171 14.30 -2.80 -1.00
CA LEU A 171 15.10 -2.29 0.12
C LEU A 171 16.32 -1.51 -0.38
N ARG A 172 16.53 -0.31 0.17
CA ARG A 172 17.64 0.57 -0.26
C ARG A 172 18.50 1.03 0.90
N TYR A 173 19.78 0.71 0.86
CA TYR A 173 20.69 0.93 1.99
C TYR A 173 21.43 2.26 1.92
N ASP A 174 21.17 3.10 0.91
CA ASP A 174 21.95 4.31 0.61
C ASP A 174 22.03 5.30 1.77
N LEU A 175 20.97 5.39 2.58
CA LEU A 175 20.90 6.29 3.74
C LEU A 175 21.48 5.69 5.03
N MET A 176 21.91 4.42 5.01
CA MET A 176 22.21 3.69 6.24
C MET A 176 23.36 4.29 7.05
N GLN A 177 24.48 4.65 6.41
CA GLN A 177 25.61 5.30 7.08
C GLN A 177 25.25 6.71 7.58
N VAL A 178 24.52 7.47 6.76
CA VAL A 178 24.08 8.83 7.08
C VAL A 178 23.21 8.82 8.35
N VAL A 179 22.23 7.92 8.39
CA VAL A 179 21.29 7.80 9.52
C VAL A 179 21.99 7.27 10.76
N TYR A 180 22.92 6.33 10.63
CA TYR A 180 23.74 5.85 11.76
C TYR A 180 24.49 7.00 12.45
N HIS A 181 25.23 7.80 11.68
CA HIS A 181 26.01 8.91 12.23
C HIS A 181 25.13 10.03 12.79
N TRP A 182 23.99 10.30 12.14
CA TRP A 182 23.00 11.26 12.62
C TRP A 182 22.40 10.85 13.97
N ALA A 183 21.94 9.59 14.09
CA ALA A 183 21.38 9.06 15.32
C ALA A 183 22.43 8.92 16.43
N GLY A 184 23.71 8.75 16.08
CA GLY A 184 24.85 8.77 17.00
C GLY A 184 25.21 10.16 17.55
N GLY A 185 24.54 11.24 17.14
CA GLY A 185 24.72 12.58 17.69
C GLY A 185 25.79 13.44 17.00
N MET A 186 26.21 13.11 15.77
CA MET A 186 27.08 14.00 14.99
C MET A 186 26.37 15.33 14.70
N LYS A 187 27.01 16.43 15.11
CA LYS A 187 26.35 17.73 15.33
C LYS A 187 25.92 18.49 14.07
N LYS A 188 26.27 18.05 12.85
CA LYS A 188 25.88 18.76 11.62
C LYS A 188 25.63 17.81 10.46
N ILE A 189 24.37 17.76 10.01
CA ILE A 189 23.97 17.05 8.80
C ILE A 189 24.72 17.56 7.56
N SER A 190 25.21 18.82 7.58
CA SER A 190 26.01 19.41 6.50
C SER A 190 27.36 18.73 6.31
N GLU A 191 27.97 18.19 7.36
CA GLU A 191 29.24 17.47 7.27
C GLU A 191 29.02 16.05 6.71
N ILE A 192 27.90 15.42 7.06
CA ILE A 192 27.49 14.09 6.58
C ILE A 192 27.07 14.13 5.10
N CYS A 193 26.31 15.16 4.68
CA CYS A 193 25.86 15.28 3.29
C CYS A 193 26.99 15.57 2.28
N PHE A 194 28.11 16.12 2.73
CA PHE A 194 29.26 16.42 1.86
C PHE A 194 29.99 15.13 1.41
N ASP A 195 30.00 14.11 2.27
CA ASP A 195 30.68 12.84 2.02
C ASP A 195 29.83 11.88 1.18
N SER A 196 28.50 11.92 1.33
CA SER A 196 27.60 10.97 0.67
C SER A 196 27.07 11.39 -0.72
N ARG A 197 27.45 12.56 -1.27
CA ARG A 197 26.91 13.08 -2.57
C ARG A 197 25.38 12.94 -2.72
N MET A 198 24.66 13.10 -1.60
CA MET A 198 23.21 12.90 -1.55
C MET A 198 22.52 14.27 -1.49
N PHE A 199 21.75 14.58 -2.53
CA PHE A 199 20.73 15.64 -2.44
C PHE A 199 19.68 15.15 -1.44
N VAL A 200 19.58 15.82 -0.29
CA VAL A 200 18.62 15.45 0.77
C VAL A 200 17.21 15.58 0.19
N SER A 201 16.62 14.45 -0.15
CA SER A 201 15.23 14.35 -0.57
C SER A 201 14.32 14.91 0.55
N PRO A 202 13.20 15.60 0.23
CA PRO A 202 12.27 16.15 1.21
C PRO A 202 11.76 15.12 2.26
N TYR A 203 11.91 13.82 1.99
CA TYR A 203 11.58 12.76 2.94
C TYR A 203 12.45 12.79 4.21
N VAL A 204 13.76 13.08 4.14
CA VAL A 204 14.61 13.23 5.35
C VAL A 204 14.24 14.51 6.11
N ALA A 205 13.73 15.54 5.43
CA ALA A 205 13.18 16.72 6.09
C ALA A 205 11.90 16.41 6.90
N SER A 206 11.13 15.37 6.53
CA SER A 206 9.96 14.92 7.30
C SER A 206 10.34 14.32 8.66
N TRP A 207 11.50 13.65 8.76
CA TRP A 207 12.04 13.13 10.04
C TRP A 207 12.51 14.25 10.98
N LYS A 208 12.85 15.41 10.42
CA LYS A 208 13.17 16.63 11.19
C LYS A 208 11.93 17.26 11.84
N TRP A 209 10.72 16.98 11.34
CA TRP A 209 9.47 17.51 11.90
C TRP A 209 9.01 16.75 13.15
N LYS A 210 9.17 15.42 13.20
CA LYS A 210 8.75 14.61 14.36
C LYS A 210 9.75 14.60 15.53
N SER A 211 11.00 14.99 15.29
CA SER A 211 12.07 14.96 16.31
C SER A 211 12.44 16.35 16.84
N ALA A 212 11.71 17.40 16.43
CA ALA A 212 11.82 18.69 17.09
C ALA A 212 11.29 18.51 18.53
N PRO A 213 12.12 18.70 19.58
CA PRO A 213 11.62 18.69 20.93
C PRO A 213 10.52 19.74 21.03
N GLU A 214 9.48 19.43 21.82
CA GLU A 214 8.37 20.29 22.21
C GLU A 214 8.85 21.67 22.72
N SER A 215 9.27 22.54 21.80
CA SER A 215 9.81 23.86 22.13
C SER A 215 8.69 24.89 22.36
N SER A 216 7.43 24.49 22.22
CA SER A 216 6.27 25.33 22.51
C SER A 216 5.56 24.99 23.84
N LEU A 217 5.76 23.81 24.42
CA LEU A 217 5.14 23.42 25.70
C LEU A 217 6.06 23.65 26.90
N VAL A 218 7.38 23.42 26.76
CA VAL A 218 8.34 23.71 27.84
C VAL A 218 8.54 25.22 28.07
N GLN A 219 8.38 26.06 27.04
CA GLN A 219 8.39 27.53 27.21
C GLN A 219 7.12 28.09 27.87
N ARG A 220 6.00 27.36 27.87
CA ARG A 220 4.78 27.78 28.57
C ARG A 220 4.79 27.41 30.06
N SER A 221 5.45 26.32 30.44
CA SER A 221 5.64 25.97 31.87
C SER A 221 6.55 26.99 32.57
N ALA A 222 7.65 27.41 31.95
CA ALA A 222 8.59 28.37 32.54
C ALA A 222 8.08 29.82 32.64
N ARG A 223 6.89 30.13 32.10
CA ARG A 223 6.23 31.45 32.25
C ARG A 223 5.18 31.50 33.35
N MET A 224 4.74 30.36 33.90
CA MET A 224 3.75 30.35 34.99
C MET A 224 4.38 30.29 36.39
N ASP A 225 5.68 30.02 36.51
CA ASP A 225 6.40 30.02 37.79
C ASP A 225 7.11 31.35 38.11
N ASN A 226 6.83 32.42 37.35
CA ASN A 226 7.44 33.74 37.56
C ASN A 226 6.40 34.88 37.53
N GLN A 227 5.20 34.60 38.05
CA GLN A 227 4.15 35.58 38.31
C GLN A 227 3.67 35.48 39.75
#